data_AF-A0A7V9RF75-F1
#
_entry.id   AF-A0A7V9RF75-F1
#
_cell.length_a   1.000
_cell.length_b   1.000
_cell.length_c   1.000
_cell.angle_alpha   90.00
_cell.angle_beta   90.00
_cell.angle_gamma   90.00
#
_symmetry.space_group_name_H-M   'P 1'
#
loop_
_entity.id
_entity.type
_entity.pdbx_description
1 polymer ?
#
loop_
_entity_poly.entity_id
_entity_poly.type
_entity_poly.pdbx_seq_one_letter_code
_entity_poly.pdbx_strand_id
1 'polypeptide(L)'
;MLLSAILETILFYGGLALAGFALIIFSVMRDEKQVKEASAGNLPEATIKGKSKDGPWPWLRWVLLVGGLGLTYMMYAHTTDVVLLTGDDEVTATRKVRLFGSDDYKLTKEQSSWGNPTWVVNQSSHPARVETVHYGRNLGFGSEPVIIPPGTAASFSAIEHIGGDDRPPGQVRDTVKLGMDSRHWLKW
;
A
#
# COMPACT_ATOMS: atom_id res chain seq x y z
N MET A 1 16.46 5.65 10.74
CA MET A 1 15.25 5.23 11.48
C MET A 1 14.52 6.38 12.17
N LEU A 2 15.20 7.24 12.93
CA LEU A 2 14.51 8.35 13.63
C LEU A 2 13.82 9.34 12.67
N LEU A 3 14.48 9.68 11.56
CA LEU A 3 13.97 10.67 10.60
C LEU A 3 12.71 10.21 9.85
N SER A 4 12.61 8.92 9.49
CA SER A 4 11.44 8.37 8.80
C SER A 4 10.23 8.30 9.73
N ALA A 5 10.43 7.85 10.97
CA ALA A 5 9.39 7.83 12.00
C ALA A 5 8.88 9.25 12.31
N ILE A 6 9.77 10.24 12.40
CA ILE A 6 9.38 11.65 12.60
C ILE A 6 8.56 12.16 11.41
N LEU A 7 8.96 11.86 10.18
CA LEU A 7 8.24 12.29 8.98
C LEU A 7 6.84 11.67 8.90
N GLU A 8 6.72 10.36 9.15
CA GLU A 8 5.43 9.66 9.21
C GLU A 8 4.52 10.25 10.29
N THR A 9 5.09 10.55 11.46
CA THR A 9 4.38 11.17 12.57
C THR A 9 3.85 12.56 12.19
N ILE A 10 4.67 13.40 11.56
CA ILE A 10 4.28 14.74 11.12
C ILE A 10 3.17 14.65 10.06
N LEU A 11 3.31 13.76 9.08
CA LEU A 11 2.32 13.58 8.02
C LEU A 11 0.99 13.05 8.58
N PHE A 12 1.04 12.11 9.51
CA PHE A 12 -0.14 11.52 10.14
C PHE A 12 -0.91 12.53 10.98
N TYR A 13 -0.24 13.19 11.94
CA TYR A 13 -0.90 14.18 12.80
C TYR A 13 -1.29 15.45 12.03
N GLY A 14 -0.49 15.85 11.04
CA GLY A 14 -0.84 16.96 10.13
C GLY A 14 -2.09 16.65 9.29
N GLY A 15 -2.20 15.44 8.76
CA GLY A 15 -3.37 14.97 8.02
C GLY A 15 -4.63 14.90 8.89
N LEU A 16 -4.51 14.37 10.11
CA LEU A 16 -5.61 14.32 11.09
C LEU A 16 -6.09 15.70 11.49
N ALA A 17 -5.17 16.63 11.77
CA ALA A 17 -5.52 18.01 12.12
C ALA A 17 -6.24 18.72 10.99
N LEU A 18 -5.79 18.54 9.74
CA LEU A 18 -6.45 19.08 8.55
C LEU A 18 -7.84 18.49 8.33
N ALA A 19 -8.01 17.18 8.50
CA ALA A 19 -9.30 16.51 8.40
C ALA A 19 -10.29 16.99 9.47
N GLY A 20 -9.83 17.13 10.72
CA GLY A 20 -10.63 17.70 11.81
C GLY A 20 -11.05 19.14 11.53
N PHE A 21 -10.14 19.99 11.05
CA PHE A 21 -10.44 21.37 10.69
C PHE A 21 -11.45 21.45 9.53
N ALA A 22 -11.33 20.57 8.53
CA ALA A 22 -12.28 20.48 7.43
C ALA A 22 -13.68 20.07 7.90
N LEU A 23 -13.79 19.14 8.86
CA LEU A 23 -15.08 18.74 9.45
C LEU A 23 -15.74 19.85 10.26
N ILE A 24 -14.95 20.63 11.00
CA ILE A 24 -15.45 21.79 11.75
C ILE A 24 -16.00 22.84 10.78
N ILE A 25 -15.23 23.19 9.74
CA ILE A 25 -15.68 24.13 8.70
C ILE A 25 -16.95 23.63 8.01
N PHE A 26 -16.99 22.34 7.65
CA PHE A 26 -18.16 21.75 7.00
C PHE A 26 -19.41 21.85 7.89
N SER A 27 -19.26 21.59 9.20
CA SER A 27 -20.36 21.71 10.16
C SER A 27 -20.86 23.14 10.27
N VAL A 28 -19.96 24.13 10.37
CA VAL A 28 -20.32 25.56 10.42
C VAL A 28 -21.03 26.01 9.13
N MET A 29 -20.53 25.57 7.97
CA MET A 29 -21.16 25.90 6.68
C MET A 29 -22.53 25.24 6.51
N ARG A 30 -22.71 24.03 7.04
CA ARG A 30 -24.01 23.34 7.06
C ARG A 30 -25.02 24.12 7.90
N ASP A 31 -24.61 24.60 9.07
CA ASP A 31 -25.48 25.39 9.95
C ASP A 31 -25.86 26.72 9.29
N GLU A 32 -24.92 27.43 8.65
CA GLU A 32 -25.24 28.64 7.89
C GLU A 32 -26.26 28.39 6.77
N LYS A 33 -26.15 27.24 6.08
CA LYS A 33 -27.08 26.87 5.02
C LYS A 33 -28.48 26.62 5.59
N GLN A 34 -28.59 25.91 6.70
CA GLN A 34 -29.86 25.67 7.38
C GLN A 34 -30.49 26.97 7.92
N VAL A 35 -29.67 27.88 8.46
CA VAL A 35 -30.14 29.20 8.93
C VAL A 35 -30.64 30.05 7.76
N LYS A 36 -29.94 30.03 6.61
CA LYS A 36 -30.39 30.75 5.40
C LYS A 36 -31.69 30.16 4.83
N GLU A 37 -31.84 28.84 4.81
CA GLU A 37 -33.07 28.16 4.39
C GLU A 37 -34.24 28.43 5.37
N ALA A 38 -33.97 28.51 6.68
CA ALA A 38 -34.96 28.89 7.68
C ALA A 38 -35.36 30.38 7.60
N SER A 39 -34.42 31.25 7.24
CA SER A 39 -34.64 32.71 7.11
C SER A 39 -35.34 33.09 5.80
N ALA A 40 -35.16 32.30 4.74
CA ALA A 40 -35.84 32.48 3.45
C ALA A 40 -37.36 32.21 3.52
N GLY A 41 -37.84 31.63 4.62
CA GLY A 41 -39.24 31.28 4.80
C GLY A 41 -40.20 32.42 5.14
N ASN A 42 -39.76 33.56 5.70
CA ASN A 42 -40.73 34.54 6.27
C ASN A 42 -40.26 35.99 6.54
N LEU A 43 -39.26 36.56 5.86
CA LEU A 43 -38.91 37.98 6.07
C LEU A 43 -38.87 38.78 4.74
N PRO A 44 -39.50 39.98 4.69
CA PRO A 44 -39.49 40.81 3.48
C PRO A 44 -38.07 41.30 3.16
N GLU A 45 -37.59 40.94 1.97
CA GLU A 45 -36.25 41.25 1.45
C GLU A 45 -36.05 42.75 1.20
N ALA A 46 -35.10 43.36 1.91
CA ALA A 46 -34.42 44.56 1.45
C ALA A 46 -33.23 44.14 0.58
N THR A 47 -33.39 44.22 -0.74
CA THR A 47 -32.33 43.93 -1.72
C THR A 47 -31.16 44.91 -1.61
N ILE A 48 -30.10 44.50 -0.90
CA ILE A 48 -28.77 45.10 -1.07
C ILE A 48 -28.06 44.31 -2.18
N LYS A 49 -27.86 44.97 -3.31
CA LYS A 49 -27.16 44.45 -4.50
C LYS A 49 -25.66 44.31 -4.19
N GLY A 50 -25.29 43.26 -3.46
CA GLY A 50 -23.91 42.89 -3.16
C GLY A 50 -23.34 41.96 -4.22
N LYS A 51 -22.28 42.39 -4.90
CA LYS A 51 -21.42 41.55 -5.75
C LYS A 51 -21.19 40.19 -5.10
N SER A 52 -21.63 39.11 -5.77
CA SER A 52 -21.17 37.75 -5.51
C SER A 52 -19.65 37.75 -5.73
N LYS A 53 -18.89 37.93 -4.65
CA LYS A 53 -17.46 37.72 -4.63
C LYS A 53 -17.24 36.23 -4.83
N ASP A 54 -16.40 35.91 -5.79
CA ASP A 54 -15.88 34.58 -6.06
C ASP A 54 -15.71 33.80 -4.76
N GLY A 55 -16.45 32.70 -4.66
CA GLY A 55 -16.57 31.92 -3.44
C GLY A 55 -15.18 31.64 -2.87
N PRO A 56 -15.02 31.74 -1.55
CA PRO A 56 -13.73 31.53 -0.94
C PRO A 56 -13.46 30.03 -1.08
N TRP A 57 -12.66 29.65 -2.07
CA TRP A 57 -11.47 28.85 -1.82
C TRP A 57 -10.99 28.08 -3.04
N PRO A 58 -10.32 28.76 -3.99
CA PRO A 58 -9.49 28.06 -4.98
C PRO A 58 -8.46 27.12 -4.33
N TRP A 59 -8.03 27.36 -3.08
CA TRP A 59 -7.11 26.46 -2.38
C TRP A 59 -7.71 25.21 -1.74
N LEU A 60 -9.03 25.16 -1.48
CA LEU A 60 -9.67 23.98 -0.89
C LEU A 60 -9.48 22.75 -1.81
N ARG A 61 -9.53 22.97 -3.12
CA ARG A 61 -9.27 21.93 -4.13
C ARG A 61 -7.84 21.36 -4.02
N TRP A 62 -6.86 22.22 -3.76
CA TRP A 62 -5.47 21.80 -3.57
C TRP A 62 -5.27 21.03 -2.26
N VAL A 63 -5.90 21.45 -1.17
CA VAL A 63 -5.86 20.73 0.11
C VAL A 63 -6.49 19.34 -0.01
N LEU A 64 -7.65 19.22 -0.67
CA LEU A 64 -8.29 17.93 -0.91
C LEU A 64 -7.45 17.03 -1.82
N LEU A 65 -6.81 17.59 -2.84
CA LEU A 65 -5.94 16.85 -3.75
C LEU A 65 -4.68 16.34 -3.05
N VAL A 66 -3.99 17.19 -2.28
CA VAL A 66 -2.79 16.82 -1.52
C VAL A 66 -3.14 15.83 -0.40
N GLY A 67 -4.24 16.07 0.32
CA GLY A 67 -4.74 15.17 1.35
C GLY A 67 -5.15 13.80 0.80
N GLY A 68 -5.83 13.77 -0.35
CA GLY A 68 -6.19 12.55 -1.06
C GLY A 68 -4.97 11.77 -1.57
N LEU A 69 -3.98 12.45 -2.15
CA LEU A 69 -2.72 11.83 -2.55
C LEU A 69 -1.93 11.30 -1.34
N GLY A 70 -1.89 12.04 -0.24
CA GLY A 70 -1.26 11.59 1.01
C GLY A 70 -1.93 10.33 1.56
N LEU A 71 -3.26 10.31 1.60
CA LEU A 71 -4.02 9.12 2.02
C LEU A 71 -3.76 7.92 1.09
N THR A 72 -3.75 8.15 -0.23
CA THR A 72 -3.47 7.10 -1.23
C THR A 72 -2.06 6.55 -1.06
N TYR A 73 -1.07 7.42 -0.82
CA TYR A 73 0.31 7.02 -0.54
C TYR A 73 0.41 6.19 0.74
N MET A 74 -0.27 6.61 1.82
CA MET A 74 -0.30 5.84 3.06
C MET A 74 -0.95 4.46 2.85
N MET A 75 -2.07 4.39 2.13
CA MET A 75 -2.69 3.11 1.80
C MET A 75 -1.75 2.22 0.99
N TYR A 76 -1.05 2.78 0.00
CA TYR A 76 -0.04 2.07 -0.79
C TYR A 76 1.13 1.57 0.07
N ALA A 77 1.68 2.42 0.94
CA ALA A 77 2.78 2.10 1.84
C ALA A 77 2.41 1.05 2.92
N HIS A 78 1.12 0.84 3.17
CA HIS A 78 0.61 -0.17 4.11
C HIS A 78 -0.12 -1.33 3.44
N THR A 79 0.12 -1.54 2.14
CA THR A 79 -0.34 -2.75 1.46
C THR A 79 0.63 -3.90 1.68
N THR A 80 0.08 -5.07 1.96
CA THR A 80 0.85 -6.31 2.07
C THR A 80 0.34 -7.27 1.01
N ASP A 81 1.24 -7.75 0.17
CA ASP A 81 0.90 -8.76 -0.83
C ASP A 81 0.99 -10.14 -0.18
N VAL A 82 -0.03 -10.97 -0.40
CA VAL A 82 -0.15 -12.29 0.20
C VAL A 82 -0.48 -13.30 -0.90
N VAL A 83 0.41 -14.25 -1.11
CA VAL A 83 0.21 -15.42 -1.97
C VAL A 83 -0.18 -16.58 -1.07
N LEU A 84 -1.42 -17.02 -1.20
CA LEU A 84 -1.97 -18.15 -0.47
C LEU A 84 -1.89 -19.40 -1.34
N LEU A 85 -1.18 -20.43 -0.87
CA LEU A 85 -1.16 -21.74 -1.48
C LEU A 85 -2.16 -22.64 -0.78
N THR A 86 -3.09 -23.22 -1.52
CA THR A 86 -4.15 -24.11 -1.02
C THR A 86 -4.25 -25.35 -1.89
N GLY A 87 -4.72 -26.47 -1.33
CA GLY A 87 -5.02 -27.67 -2.10
C GLY A 87 -4.33 -28.92 -1.53
N ASP A 88 -5.04 -30.04 -1.66
CA ASP A 88 -4.61 -31.33 -1.12
C ASP A 88 -3.96 -32.21 -2.18
N ASP A 89 -4.49 -32.23 -3.40
CA ASP A 89 -3.97 -33.00 -4.55
C ASP A 89 -3.31 -32.11 -5.61
N GLU A 90 -3.89 -30.93 -5.86
CA GLU A 90 -3.36 -29.92 -6.78
C GLU A 90 -3.24 -28.60 -6.04
N VAL A 91 -2.01 -28.09 -5.93
CA VAL A 91 -1.78 -26.81 -5.25
C VAL A 91 -2.21 -25.69 -6.18
N THR A 92 -3.04 -24.81 -5.64
CA THR A 92 -3.55 -23.61 -6.27
C THR A 92 -2.99 -22.41 -5.52
N ALA A 93 -2.61 -21.37 -6.27
CA ALA A 93 -2.07 -20.15 -5.71
C ALA A 93 -3.04 -18.99 -5.94
N THR A 94 -3.44 -18.33 -4.86
CA THR A 94 -4.27 -17.13 -4.91
C THR A 94 -3.49 -15.93 -4.37
N ARG A 95 -3.30 -14.91 -5.21
CA ARG A 95 -2.68 -13.64 -4.81
C ARG A 95 -3.74 -12.67 -4.30
N LYS A 96 -3.49 -12.09 -3.12
CA LYS A 96 -4.39 -11.13 -2.46
C LYS A 96 -3.56 -9.95 -1.97
N VAL A 97 -4.03 -8.75 -2.25
CA VAL A 97 -3.50 -7.53 -1.65
C VAL A 97 -4.32 -7.21 -0.40
N ARG A 98 -3.68 -7.22 0.77
CA ARG A 98 -4.31 -6.82 2.02
C ARG A 98 -3.99 -5.36 2.30
N LEU A 99 -5.04 -4.54 2.44
CA LEU A 99 -4.93 -3.16 2.88
C LEU A 99 -4.73 -3.14 4.41
N PHE A 100 -3.83 -2.27 4.89
CA PHE A 100 -3.57 -2.05 6.32
C PHE A 100 -3.03 -3.29 7.03
N GLY A 101 -1.89 -3.81 6.56
CA GLY A 101 -1.19 -5.02 7.06
C GLY A 101 -1.62 -5.54 8.43
N SER A 102 -2.10 -6.78 8.49
CA SER A 102 -2.57 -7.37 9.75
C SER A 102 -1.43 -7.82 10.63
N ASP A 103 -1.68 -7.88 11.94
CA ASP A 103 -0.76 -8.38 12.95
C ASP A 103 -0.31 -9.83 12.72
N ASP A 104 -1.05 -10.57 11.88
CA ASP A 104 -0.75 -11.96 11.50
C ASP A 104 0.56 -12.09 10.70
N TYR A 105 0.99 -11.00 10.05
CA TYR A 105 2.11 -11.00 9.10
C TYR A 105 3.13 -9.90 9.44
N LYS A 106 3.58 -9.87 10.70
CA LYS A 106 4.62 -8.93 11.13
C LYS A 106 5.96 -9.30 10.54
N LEU A 107 6.57 -8.37 9.80
CA LEU A 107 7.99 -8.41 9.53
C LEU A 107 8.73 -8.44 10.87
N THR A 108 9.51 -9.48 11.13
CA THR A 108 10.50 -9.44 12.21
C THR A 108 11.48 -8.31 11.92
N LYS A 109 11.99 -7.63 12.95
CA LYS A 109 12.88 -6.45 12.82
C LYS A 109 14.09 -6.66 11.91
N GLU A 110 14.48 -7.91 11.63
CA GLU A 110 15.58 -8.27 10.73
C GLU A 110 15.19 -8.27 9.24
N GLN A 111 13.90 -8.37 8.91
CA GLN A 111 13.39 -8.34 7.54
C GLN A 111 12.97 -6.93 7.11
N SER A 112 13.82 -5.93 7.34
CA SER A 112 13.61 -4.60 6.75
C SER A 112 13.93 -4.66 5.25
N SER A 113 13.11 -5.35 4.46
CA SER A 113 13.18 -5.25 3.01
C SER A 113 12.75 -3.84 2.62
N TRP A 114 13.56 -3.20 1.78
CA TRP A 114 13.16 -1.96 1.12
C TRP A 114 12.02 -2.31 0.14
N GLY A 115 10.76 -2.14 0.56
CA GLY A 115 9.58 -2.46 -0.23
C GLY A 115 8.50 -3.20 0.56
N ASN A 116 7.28 -3.24 0.02
CA ASN A 116 6.18 -4.00 0.61
C ASN A 116 6.46 -5.50 0.43
N PRO A 117 6.64 -6.27 1.52
CA PRO A 117 6.95 -7.69 1.40
C PRO A 117 5.77 -8.44 0.77
N THR A 118 6.11 -9.47 0.01
CA THR A 118 5.15 -10.50 -0.41
C THR A 118 5.26 -11.67 0.55
N TRP A 119 4.16 -11.95 1.26
CA TRP A 119 4.04 -13.12 2.12
C TRP A 119 3.55 -14.31 1.30
N VAL A 120 4.26 -15.42 1.39
CA VAL A 120 3.81 -16.70 0.86
C VAL A 120 3.33 -17.53 2.04
N VAL A 121 2.04 -17.86 2.05
CA VAL A 121 1.39 -18.63 3.11
C VAL A 121 1.01 -19.98 2.54
N ASN A 122 1.63 -21.04 3.06
CA ASN A 122 1.40 -22.39 2.61
C ASN A 122 0.33 -23.07 3.45
N GLN A 123 -0.90 -23.14 2.95
CA GLN A 123 -2.01 -23.92 3.50
C GLN A 123 -2.28 -25.21 2.71
N SER A 124 -1.42 -25.55 1.76
CA SER A 124 -1.50 -26.81 1.01
C SER A 124 -0.87 -27.96 1.81
N SER A 125 -1.15 -29.19 1.39
CA SER A 125 -0.52 -30.41 1.93
C SER A 125 0.93 -30.62 1.43
N HIS A 126 1.40 -29.80 0.48
CA HIS A 126 2.68 -29.95 -0.20
C HIS A 126 3.69 -28.86 0.21
N PRO A 127 4.99 -29.17 0.29
CA PRO A 127 6.01 -28.15 0.52
C PRO A 127 6.12 -27.23 -0.70
N ALA A 128 6.11 -25.92 -0.46
CA ALA A 128 6.38 -24.95 -1.50
C ALA A 128 7.87 -24.58 -1.52
N ARG A 129 8.37 -24.18 -2.69
CA ARG A 129 9.76 -23.81 -2.91
C ARG A 129 9.83 -22.46 -3.61
N VAL A 130 10.65 -21.55 -3.08
CA VAL A 130 10.96 -20.28 -3.73
C VAL A 130 12.38 -20.30 -4.26
N GLU A 131 12.52 -20.18 -5.56
CA GLU A 131 13.81 -20.06 -6.23
C GLU A 131 14.13 -18.59 -6.48
N THR A 132 15.32 -18.14 -6.09
CA THR A 132 15.75 -16.76 -6.29
C THR A 132 16.84 -16.71 -7.36
N VAL A 133 16.64 -15.87 -8.37
CA VAL A 133 17.60 -15.64 -9.45
C VAL A 133 18.12 -14.21 -9.35
N HIS A 134 19.43 -14.09 -9.21
CA HIS A 134 20.13 -12.80 -9.19
C HIS A 134 20.61 -12.44 -10.60
N TYR A 135 20.30 -11.23 -11.04
CA TYR A 135 20.72 -10.64 -12.31
C TYR A 135 21.89 -9.68 -12.08
N GLY A 136 22.85 -9.65 -13.01
CA GLY A 136 24.00 -8.75 -12.96
C GLY A 136 25.30 -9.42 -12.49
N ARG A 137 26.23 -8.64 -11.91
CA ARG A 137 27.54 -9.14 -11.46
C ARG A 137 27.34 -10.12 -10.31
N ASN A 138 27.28 -11.40 -10.64
CA ASN A 138 27.19 -12.48 -9.69
C ASN A 138 28.41 -12.45 -8.76
N LEU A 139 28.22 -12.02 -7.51
CA LEU A 139 29.26 -12.04 -6.47
C LEU A 139 29.48 -13.45 -5.89
N GLY A 140 28.92 -14.50 -6.52
CA GLY A 140 28.98 -15.87 -6.03
C GLY A 140 27.86 -16.22 -5.04
N PHE A 141 26.91 -15.31 -4.82
CA PHE A 141 25.74 -15.56 -3.98
C PHE A 141 24.64 -16.27 -4.80
N GLY A 142 24.82 -17.57 -5.03
CA GLY A 142 23.67 -18.42 -5.30
C GLY A 142 22.89 -18.56 -4.01
N SER A 143 21.68 -18.01 -3.93
CA SER A 143 20.78 -18.26 -2.82
C SER A 143 20.17 -19.65 -2.98
N GLU A 144 20.37 -20.51 -1.98
CA GLU A 144 19.67 -21.78 -1.93
C GLU A 144 18.15 -21.55 -1.97
N PRO A 145 17.39 -22.43 -2.64
CA PRO A 145 15.95 -22.33 -2.64
C PRO A 145 15.38 -22.37 -1.23
N VAL A 146 14.43 -21.49 -0.94
CA VAL A 146 13.74 -21.46 0.35
C VAL A 146 12.58 -22.43 0.29
N ILE A 147 12.54 -23.40 1.21
CA ILE A 147 11.42 -24.35 1.36
C ILE A 147 10.45 -23.82 2.41
N ILE A 148 9.16 -23.81 2.08
CA ILE A 148 8.06 -23.35 2.92
C ILE A 148 7.17 -24.57 3.22
N PRO A 149 7.31 -25.21 4.40
CA PRO A 149 6.51 -26.37 4.77
C PRO A 149 5.00 -26.11 4.81
N PRO A 150 4.16 -27.14 4.70
CA PRO A 150 2.72 -27.06 4.97
C PRO A 150 2.42 -26.38 6.32
N GLY A 151 1.43 -25.48 6.34
CA GLY A 151 1.00 -24.75 7.52
C GLY A 151 1.91 -23.58 7.94
N THR A 152 2.91 -23.23 7.14
CA THR A 152 3.88 -22.16 7.47
C THR A 152 3.79 -20.97 6.52
N ALA A 153 4.50 -19.88 6.84
CA ALA A 153 4.60 -18.71 6.00
C ALA A 153 6.04 -18.18 5.95
N ALA A 154 6.40 -17.59 4.81
CA ALA A 154 7.67 -16.90 4.62
C ALA A 154 7.44 -15.59 3.86
N SER A 155 8.29 -14.60 4.08
CA SER A 155 8.23 -13.31 3.40
C SER A 155 9.40 -13.15 2.42
N PHE A 156 9.11 -12.50 1.29
CA PHE A 156 10.05 -12.21 0.22
C PHE A 156 9.89 -10.75 -0.20
N SER A 157 10.90 -10.17 -0.85
CA SER A 157 10.81 -8.79 -1.35
C SER A 157 9.74 -8.65 -2.44
N ALA A 158 9.58 -9.68 -3.27
CA ALA A 158 8.54 -9.83 -4.27
C ALA A 158 8.42 -11.30 -4.67
N ILE A 159 7.27 -11.70 -5.22
CA ILE A 159 7.13 -12.95 -5.99
C ILE A 159 6.63 -12.56 -7.39
N GLU A 160 7.50 -12.69 -8.38
CA GLU A 160 7.25 -12.29 -9.76
C GLU A 160 6.54 -13.39 -10.55
N HIS A 161 6.83 -14.66 -10.21
CA HIS A 161 6.31 -15.82 -10.92
C HIS A 161 5.70 -16.83 -9.94
N ILE A 162 4.52 -17.34 -10.28
CA ILE A 162 3.75 -18.29 -9.48
C ILE A 162 3.30 -19.43 -10.39
N GLY A 163 3.73 -20.65 -10.13
CA GLY A 163 3.33 -21.83 -10.90
C GLY A 163 4.41 -22.89 -10.98
N GLY A 164 4.01 -24.17 -10.99
CA GLY A 164 4.93 -25.30 -11.15
C GLY A 164 5.59 -25.38 -12.54
N ASP A 165 4.90 -24.88 -13.57
CA ASP A 165 5.34 -25.01 -14.98
C ASP A 165 6.31 -23.91 -15.43
N ASP A 166 6.31 -22.75 -14.75
CA ASP A 166 7.17 -21.63 -15.14
C ASP A 166 8.58 -21.82 -14.54
N ARG A 167 9.57 -22.02 -15.41
CA ARG A 167 10.94 -22.26 -14.98
C ARG A 167 11.70 -20.94 -14.94
N PRO A 168 12.52 -20.68 -13.91
CA PRO A 168 13.42 -19.55 -13.94
C PRO A 168 14.33 -19.68 -15.16
N PRO A 169 14.70 -18.57 -15.80
CA PRO A 169 15.67 -18.62 -16.88
C PRO A 169 16.97 -19.22 -16.35
N GLY A 170 17.55 -20.16 -17.09
CA GLY A 170 18.88 -20.67 -16.79
C GLY A 170 19.87 -19.50 -16.85
N GLN A 171 20.53 -19.22 -15.73
CA GLN A 171 21.57 -18.20 -15.52
C GLN A 171 21.58 -17.07 -16.56
N VAL A 172 20.92 -15.95 -16.28
CA VAL A 172 20.89 -14.79 -17.20
C VAL A 172 22.27 -14.14 -17.27
N ARG A 173 23.06 -14.60 -18.22
CA ARG A 173 24.34 -14.00 -18.60
C ARG A 173 24.05 -12.88 -19.57
N ASP A 174 23.67 -11.71 -19.06
CA ASP A 174 23.61 -10.53 -19.91
C ASP A 174 24.32 -9.31 -19.31
N THR A 175 25.02 -8.64 -20.22
CA THR A 175 26.19 -7.77 -20.04
C THR A 175 25.89 -6.35 -19.59
N VAL A 176 24.67 -6.03 -19.13
CA VAL A 176 24.25 -4.61 -19.04
C VAL A 176 23.51 -4.27 -17.75
N LYS A 177 24.06 -3.22 -17.10
CA LYS A 177 23.62 -2.44 -15.92
C LYS A 177 24.04 -2.94 -14.53
N LEU A 178 24.70 -2.02 -13.82
CA LEU A 178 25.13 -2.01 -12.42
C LEU A 178 23.95 -2.07 -11.41
N GLY A 179 22.86 -2.76 -11.73
CA GLY A 179 21.78 -3.06 -10.81
C GLY A 179 21.87 -4.52 -10.40
N MET A 180 22.02 -4.79 -9.10
CA MET A 180 21.69 -6.10 -8.55
C MET A 180 20.17 -6.16 -8.48
N ASP A 181 19.55 -6.93 -9.37
CA ASP A 181 18.12 -7.22 -9.32
C ASP A 181 17.94 -8.70 -9.00
N SER A 182 16.99 -9.02 -8.12
CA SER A 182 16.71 -10.39 -7.68
C SER A 182 15.24 -10.68 -7.91
N ARG A 183 14.94 -11.77 -8.61
CA ARG A 183 13.56 -12.21 -8.85
C ARG A 183 13.32 -13.57 -8.23
N HIS A 184 12.08 -13.85 -7.87
CA HIS A 184 11.63 -15.00 -7.11
C HIS A 184 10.55 -15.77 -7.88
N TRP A 185 10.74 -17.09 -7.97
CA TRP A 185 9.79 -18.04 -8.56
C TRP A 185 9.21 -18.93 -7.47
N LEU A 186 7.90 -18.88 -7.28
CA LEU A 186 7.19 -19.74 -6.35
C LEU A 186 6.67 -21.01 -7.05
N LYS A 187 7.07 -22.16 -6.50
CA LYS A 187 6.77 -23.51 -7.00
C LYS A 187 6.26 -24.41 -5.88
N TRP A 188 5.67 -25.54 -6.25
CA TRP A 188 5.20 -26.60 -5.38
C TRP A 188 5.36 -27.95 -6.07
#